data_AF-A0A6M3J6L2-F1
#
_entry.id   AF-A0A6M3J6L2-F1
#
_cell.length_a   1.000
_cell.length_b   1.000
_cell.length_c   1.000
_cell.angle_alpha   90.00
_cell.angle_beta   90.00
_cell.angle_gamma   90.00
#
_symmetry.space_group_name_H-M   'P 1'
#
loop_
_entity.id
_entity.type
_entity.pdbx_description
1 polymer ?
#
loop_
_entity_poly.entity_id
_entity_poly.type
_entity_poly.pdbx_seq_one_letter_code
_entity_poly.pdbx_strand_id
1 'polypeptide(L)'
;MTDTRSHFWGLEYEEITSDGYKLWRVFIRNPFFLGDKWRVGINRKLISEARKTNVNQLLIQVGQQERMMNLPSESKLKQKVENGEFEDRPSMFTGSPPMRIFYFEI
;
A
#
# COMPACT_ATOMS: atom_id res chain seq x y z
N MET A 1 -22.78 -7.08 4.58
CA MET A 1 -21.78 -6.38 3.76
C MET A 1 -21.09 -7.46 2.94
N THR A 2 -21.00 -7.29 1.63
CA THR A 2 -20.36 -8.27 0.75
C THR A 2 -18.89 -7.91 0.69
N ASP A 3 -18.09 -8.53 1.57
CA ASP A 3 -16.64 -8.35 1.69
C ASP A 3 -15.95 -8.87 0.42
N THR A 4 -15.96 -8.06 -0.63
CA THR A 4 -15.40 -8.43 -1.93
C THR A 4 -13.93 -8.07 -1.94
N ARG A 5 -13.11 -9.04 -1.51
CA ARG A 5 -11.64 -8.93 -1.57
C ARG A 5 -11.20 -8.83 -3.02
N SER A 6 -10.48 -7.76 -3.32
CA SER A 6 -9.88 -7.50 -4.63
C SER A 6 -8.37 -7.71 -4.57
N HIS A 7 -7.80 -8.19 -5.66
CA HIS A 7 -6.35 -8.36 -5.80
C HIS A 7 -5.79 -7.33 -6.76
N PHE A 8 -4.80 -6.57 -6.31
CA PHE A 8 -4.12 -5.57 -7.13
C PHE A 8 -2.61 -5.66 -6.96
N TRP A 9 -1.95 -6.16 -8.02
CA TRP A 9 -0.49 -6.25 -8.10
C TRP A 9 0.17 -6.96 -6.91
N GLY A 10 -0.41 -8.08 -6.45
CA GLY A 10 0.14 -8.87 -5.34
C GLY A 10 -0.24 -8.38 -3.95
N LEU A 11 -1.04 -7.32 -3.83
CA LEU A 11 -1.70 -6.92 -2.59
C LEU A 11 -3.18 -7.27 -2.65
N GLU A 12 -3.70 -7.80 -1.56
CA GLU A 12 -5.12 -8.03 -1.37
C GLU A 12 -5.69 -6.83 -0.63
N TYR A 13 -6.84 -6.33 -1.07
CA TYR A 13 -7.50 -5.21 -0.40
C TYR A 13 -9.02 -5.33 -0.48
N GLU A 14 -9.68 -4.57 0.39
CA GLU A 14 -11.13 -4.45 0.47
C GLU A 14 -11.49 -2.95 0.47
N GLU A 15 -12.45 -2.56 -0.38
CA GLU A 15 -13.01 -1.22 -0.35
C GLU A 15 -14.09 -1.16 0.73
N ILE A 16 -13.91 -0.26 1.68
CA ILE A 16 -14.89 0.02 2.74
C ILE A 16 -15.43 1.42 2.47
N THR A 17 -16.76 1.51 2.36
CA THR A 17 -17.47 2.77 2.23
C THR A 17 -18.30 2.99 3.48
N SER A 18 -18.01 4.06 4.24
CA SER A 18 -18.79 4.47 5.41
C SER A 18 -19.03 5.97 5.35
N ASP A 19 -20.28 6.41 5.50
CA ASP A 19 -20.67 7.82 5.64
C ASP A 19 -20.07 8.75 4.55
N GLY A 20 -20.00 8.26 3.31
CA GLY A 20 -19.45 9.01 2.17
C GLY A 20 -17.93 9.01 2.06
N TYR A 21 -17.21 8.38 2.99
CA TYR A 21 -15.77 8.17 2.92
C TYR A 21 -15.42 6.82 2.32
N LYS A 22 -14.44 6.82 1.41
CA LYS A 22 -13.82 5.61 0.85
C LYS A 22 -12.48 5.37 1.51
N LEU A 23 -12.31 4.18 2.06
CA LEU A 23 -11.05 3.68 2.58
C LEU A 23 -10.76 2.30 2.00
N TRP A 24 -9.48 2.00 1.80
CA TRP A 24 -9.07 0.68 1.37
C TRP A 24 -8.36 -0.03 2.52
N ARG A 25 -8.92 -1.15 2.97
CA ARG A 25 -8.25 -2.07 3.87
C ARG A 25 -7.29 -2.92 3.06
N VAL A 26 -5.99 -2.81 3.30
CA VAL A 26 -4.95 -3.54 2.59
C VAL A 26 -4.42 -4.65 3.50
N PHE A 27 -4.54 -5.89 3.05
CA PHE A 27 -4.09 -7.07 3.79
C PHE A 27 -2.63 -7.37 3.47
N ILE A 28 -1.77 -7.29 4.48
CA ILE A 28 -0.34 -7.58 4.37
C ILE A 28 -0.05 -8.93 5.01
N ARG A 29 0.43 -9.86 4.18
CA ARG A 29 0.81 -11.22 4.63
C ARG A 29 2.20 -11.27 5.23
N ASN A 30 3.13 -10.47 4.69
CA ASN A 30 4.55 -10.53 5.02
C ASN A 30 5.07 -9.14 5.43
N PRO A 31 4.88 -8.72 6.70
CA PRO A 31 5.65 -7.61 7.24
C PRO A 31 7.13 -8.02 7.34
N PHE A 32 8.03 -7.05 7.36
CA PHE A 32 9.48 -7.30 7.48
C PHE A 32 10.13 -6.30 8.42
N PHE A 33 11.29 -6.67 8.96
CA PHE A 33 12.05 -5.84 9.89
C PHE A 33 13.17 -5.09 9.16
N LEU A 34 13.21 -3.76 9.28
CA LEU A 34 14.23 -2.91 8.64
C LEU A 34 14.50 -1.67 9.48
N GLY A 35 15.77 -1.47 9.87
CA GLY A 35 16.21 -0.32 10.67
C GLY A 35 15.46 -0.23 12.00
N ASP A 36 15.49 -1.33 12.76
CA ASP A 36 14.87 -1.50 14.09
C ASP A 36 13.34 -1.34 14.16
N LYS A 37 12.68 -1.38 13.01
CA LYS A 37 11.23 -1.16 12.90
C LYS A 37 10.58 -2.21 12.03
N TRP A 38 9.38 -2.62 12.42
CA TRP A 38 8.49 -3.39 11.56
C TRP A 38 7.95 -2.49 10.45
N ARG A 39 7.97 -3.01 9.23
CA ARG A 39 7.54 -2.28 8.04
C ARG A 39 6.73 -3.17 7.12
N VAL A 40 5.96 -2.52 6.26
CA VAL A 40 5.19 -3.13 5.18
C VAL A 40 5.51 -2.46 3.85
N GLY A 41 5.45 -3.23 2.77
CA GLY A 41 5.63 -2.73 1.42
C GLY A 41 4.28 -2.41 0.78
N ILE A 42 4.10 -1.18 0.30
CA ILE A 42 2.92 -0.78 -0.46
C ILE A 42 3.33 -0.35 -1.87
N ASN A 43 2.70 -0.95 -2.88
CA ASN A 43 3.03 -0.71 -4.27
C ASN A 43 2.60 0.69 -4.71
N ARG A 44 3.47 1.39 -5.47
CA ARG A 44 3.16 2.70 -6.07
C ARG A 44 1.87 2.68 -6.87
N LYS A 45 1.61 1.60 -7.62
CA LYS A 45 0.39 1.45 -8.41
C LYS A 45 -0.86 1.46 -7.53
N LEU A 46 -0.84 0.80 -6.37
CA LEU A 46 -1.99 0.77 -5.45
C LEU A 46 -2.26 2.17 -4.92
N ILE A 47 -1.22 2.90 -4.53
CA ILE A 47 -1.33 4.29 -4.07
C ILE A 47 -1.91 5.20 -5.16
N SER A 48 -1.43 5.05 -6.40
CA SER A 48 -1.94 5.80 -7.55
C SER A 48 -3.41 5.48 -7.82
N GLU A 49 -3.80 4.21 -7.73
CA GLU A 49 -5.17 3.78 -7.99
C GLU A 49 -6.13 4.26 -6.89
N ALA A 50 -5.74 4.11 -5.62
CA ALA A 50 -6.47 4.67 -4.47
C ALA A 50 -6.71 6.18 -4.64
N ARG A 51 -5.71 6.92 -5.15
CA ARG A 51 -5.87 8.35 -5.41
C ARG A 51 -6.89 8.64 -6.51
N LYS A 52 -6.91 7.87 -7.60
CA LYS A 52 -7.91 8.04 -8.68
C LYS A 52 -9.33 7.72 -8.23
N THR A 53 -9.47 6.80 -7.28
CA THR A 53 -10.77 6.35 -6.74
C THR A 53 -11.24 7.18 -5.54
N ASN A 54 -10.59 8.32 -5.25
CA ASN A 54 -10.87 9.20 -4.11
C ASN A 54 -10.77 8.52 -2.73
N VAL A 55 -9.87 7.55 -2.61
CA VAL A 55 -9.52 6.93 -1.33
C VAL A 55 -8.49 7.80 -0.62
N ASN A 56 -8.83 8.27 0.56
CA ASN A 56 -7.97 9.19 1.32
C ASN A 56 -7.10 8.47 2.35
N GLN A 57 -7.50 7.26 2.75
CA GLN A 57 -6.88 6.51 3.84
C GLN A 57 -6.76 5.03 3.47
N LEU A 58 -5.68 4.43 3.97
CA LEU A 58 -5.45 3.00 3.92
C LEU A 58 -5.54 2.44 5.34
N LEU A 59 -6.26 1.35 5.50
CA LEU A 59 -6.26 0.54 6.73
C LEU A 59 -5.35 -0.65 6.50
N ILE A 60 -4.14 -0.61 7.05
CA ILE A 60 -3.16 -1.69 6.89
C ILE A 60 -3.47 -2.79 7.89
N GLN A 61 -3.83 -3.98 7.40
CA GLN A 61 -4.09 -5.13 8.24
C GLN A 61 -2.93 -6.13 8.16
N VAL A 62 -2.35 -6.45 9.32
CA VAL A 62 -1.26 -7.42 9.48
C VAL A 62 -1.68 -8.45 10.52
N GLY A 63 -2.12 -9.63 10.08
CA GLY A 63 -2.73 -10.62 10.95
C GLY A 63 -3.97 -10.07 11.66
N GLN A 64 -3.91 -9.94 12.99
CA GLN A 64 -4.98 -9.36 13.82
C GLN A 64 -4.79 -7.86 14.10
N GLN A 65 -3.65 -7.27 13.71
CA GLN A 65 -3.37 -5.87 13.93
C GLN A 65 -3.88 -5.04 12.75
N GLU A 66 -4.47 -3.88 13.06
CA GLU A 66 -4.89 -2.91 12.06
C GLU A 66 -4.25 -1.55 12.39
N ARG A 67 -3.67 -0.90 11.37
CA ARG A 67 -3.11 0.45 11.49
C ARG A 67 -3.60 1.33 10.37
N MET A 68 -4.29 2.41 10.72
CA MET A 68 -4.76 3.39 9.75
C MET A 68 -3.63 4.36 9.38
N MET A 69 -3.51 4.66 8.08
CA MET A 69 -2.59 5.66 7.58
C MET A 69 -3.25 6.50 6.48
N ASN A 70 -2.89 7.79 6.42
CA ASN A 70 -3.27 8.63 5.30
C ASN A 70 -2.57 8.13 4.03
N LEU A 71 -3.26 8.24 2.90
CA LEU A 71 -2.67 7.95 1.59
C LEU A 71 -1.42 8.84 1.42
N PRO A 72 -0.24 8.26 1.12
CA PRO A 72 0.99 9.05 1.05
C PRO A 72 0.92 10.05 -0.12
N SER A 73 1.34 11.29 0.16
CA SER A 73 1.48 12.34 -0.86
C SER A 73 2.68 12.06 -1.77
N GLU A 74 2.71 12.64 -2.97
CA GLU A 74 3.88 12.51 -3.86
C GLU A 74 5.17 13.05 -3.21
N SER A 75 5.09 14.09 -2.38
CA SER A 75 6.23 14.58 -1.61
C SER A 75 6.76 13.53 -0.63
N LYS A 76 5.87 12.84 0.10
CA LYS A 76 6.27 11.74 0.99
C LYS A 76 6.89 10.57 0.21
N LEU A 77 6.37 10.26 -0.98
CA LEU A 77 6.95 9.23 -1.84
C LEU A 77 8.34 9.62 -2.35
N LYS A 78 8.58 10.89 -2.70
CA LYS A 78 9.91 11.38 -3.07
C LYS A 78 10.90 11.27 -1.90
N GLN A 79 10.51 11.70 -0.71
CA GLN A 79 11.33 11.54 0.50
C GLN A 79 11.70 10.07 0.76
N LYS A 80 10.78 9.14 0.52
CA LYS A 80 11.09 7.70 0.64
C LYS A 80 12.13 7.22 -0.38
N VAL A 81 12.15 7.78 -1.58
CA VAL A 81 13.21 7.48 -2.56
C VAL A 81 14.55 8.03 -2.06
N GLU A 82 14.57 9.28 -1.61
CA GLU A 82 15.77 9.94 -1.09
C GLU A 82 16.37 9.20 0.10
N ASN A 83 15.51 8.66 0.98
CA ASN A 83 15.91 7.90 2.16
C ASN A 83 16.19 6.41 1.89
N GLY A 84 16.08 5.94 0.65
CA GLY A 84 16.25 4.51 0.32
C GLY A 84 15.16 3.59 0.89
N GLU A 85 14.00 4.12 1.26
CA GLU A 85 12.88 3.39 1.85
C GLU A 85 11.93 2.80 0.80
N PHE A 86 12.51 2.16 -0.21
CA PHE A 86 11.77 1.52 -1.29
C PHE A 86 12.55 0.34 -1.88
N GLU A 87 11.86 -0.50 -2.63
CA GLU A 87 12.47 -1.43 -3.59
C GLU A 87 11.77 -1.33 -4.94
N ASP A 88 12.51 -1.64 -6.00
CA ASP A 88 11.97 -1.82 -7.33
C ASP A 88 11.98 -3.31 -7.66
N ARG A 89 10.80 -3.94 -7.74
CA ARG A 89 10.67 -5.34 -8.16
C ARG A 89 10.55 -5.43 -9.67
N PRO A 90 11.31 -6.33 -10.34
CA PRO A 90 11.14 -6.57 -11.78
C PRO A 90 9.70 -6.95 -12.10
N SER A 91 9.17 -6.42 -13.21
CA SER A 91 7.88 -6.86 -13.73
C SER A 91 8.02 -8.28 -14.30
N MET A 92 7.03 -9.14 -14.02
CA MET A 92 6.92 -10.45 -14.68
C MET A 92 6.49 -10.35 -16.15
N PHE A 93 6.03 -9.17 -16.59
CA PHE A 93 5.67 -8.88 -17.98
C PHE A 93 6.85 -8.23 -18.72
N THR A 94 7.29 -8.86 -19.82
CA THR A 94 8.38 -8.40 -20.69
C THR A 94 8.13 -6.96 -21.17
N GLY A 95 9.13 -6.08 -21.01
CA GLY A 95 9.07 -4.67 -21.45
C GLY A 95 8.29 -3.72 -20.54
N SER A 96 7.68 -4.21 -19.46
CA SER A 96 6.99 -3.34 -18.49
C SER A 96 7.95 -2.75 -17.45
N PRO A 97 7.74 -1.50 -17.00
CA PRO A 97 8.58 -0.89 -15.99
C PRO A 97 8.51 -1.66 -14.66
N PRO A 98 9.58 -1.66 -13.85
CA PRO A 98 9.60 -2.31 -12.55
C PRO A 98 8.54 -1.71 -11.62
N MET A 99 8.05 -2.53 -10.70
CA MET A 99 7.09 -2.11 -9.71
C MET A 99 7.82 -1.57 -8.48
N ARG A 100 7.67 -0.27 -8.24
CA ARG A 100 8.15 0.36 -7.01
C ARG A 100 7.26 0.04 -5.82
N ILE A 101 7.87 -0.42 -4.74
CA ILE A 101 7.25 -0.73 -3.47
C ILE A 101 7.86 0.18 -2.42
N PHE A 102 7.03 0.97 -1.74
CA PHE A 102 7.48 1.88 -0.69
C PHE A 102 7.29 1.25 0.68
N TYR A 103 8.25 1.47 1.57
CA TYR A 103 8.23 0.89 2.92
C TYR A 103 7.55 1.83 3.91
N PHE A 104 6.58 1.34 4.66
CA PHE A 104 5.89 2.09 5.70
C PHE A 104 6.02 1.38 7.03
N GLU A 105 6.37 2.13 8.08
CA GLU A 105 6.40 1.63 9.45
C GLU A 105 4.99 1.26 9.92
N ILE A 106 4.88 0.12 10.62
CA ILE A 106 3.65 -0.39 11.24
C ILE A 106 3.75 -0.49 12.75
#